data_AF-A0A523ANZ5-F1
#
_entry.id   AF-A0A523ANZ5-F1
#
_cell.length_a   1.000
_cell.length_b   1.000
_cell.length_c   1.000
_cell.angle_alpha   90.00
_cell.angle_beta   90.00
_cell.angle_gamma   90.00
#
_symmetry.space_group_name_H-M   'P 1'
#
loop_
_entity.id
_entity.type
_entity.pdbx_description
1 polymer ?
#
loop_
_entity_poly.entity_id
_entity_poly.type
_entity_poly.pdbx_seq_one_letter_code
_entity_poly.pdbx_strand_id
1 'polypeptide(L)'
;MRILFGELKKQVFGEFACFIDPKYVPDLSVVEFAVEKTLKNWNSGKRISKSLAMEILLYYSATRQINIAKKLAGTKKAVAVVIDEEEFSKIEFEEKEFKPEFDLKSIMEHYEISEEELKIVGLERLPLLIRERIALFSAFGD
;
A
#
# COMPACT_ATOMS: atom_id res chain seq x y z
N MET A 1 1.53 13.11 6.80
CA MET A 1 0.83 11.97 6.18
C MET A 1 0.03 11.27 7.25
N ARG A 2 -1.24 10.98 6.95
CA ARG A 2 -2.15 10.20 7.79
C ARG A 2 -2.61 8.98 6.99
N ILE A 3 -2.87 7.88 7.68
CA ILE A 3 -3.45 6.68 7.07
C ILE A 3 -4.90 6.58 7.54
N LEU A 4 -5.79 6.39 6.58
CA LEU A 4 -7.23 6.34 6.77
C LEU A 4 -7.79 5.08 6.14
N PHE A 5 -8.91 4.59 6.66
CA PHE A 5 -9.71 3.58 6.00
C PHE A 5 -11.11 4.12 5.80
N GLY A 6 -11.73 3.80 4.66
CA GLY A 6 -13.03 4.33 4.35
C GLY A 6 -13.46 4.08 2.91
N GLU A 7 -14.50 4.80 2.51
CA GLU A 7 -15.14 4.69 1.20
C GLU A 7 -15.12 6.02 0.45
N LEU A 8 -14.83 5.92 -0.85
CA LEU A 8 -14.89 6.99 -1.83
C LEU A 8 -16.27 7.00 -2.47
N LYS A 9 -17.03 8.09 -2.32
CA LYS A 9 -18.36 8.21 -2.97
C LYS A 9 -18.28 8.40 -4.49
N LYS A 10 -17.14 8.89 -4.97
CA LYS A 10 -16.83 9.06 -6.40
C LYS A 10 -15.40 8.61 -6.64
N GLN A 11 -15.14 8.10 -7.84
CA GLN A 11 -13.78 7.79 -8.24
C GLN A 11 -12.99 9.10 -8.33
N VAL A 12 -11.86 9.17 -7.64
CA VAL A 12 -10.99 10.34 -7.65
C VAL A 12 -9.63 9.96 -8.22
N PHE A 13 -9.04 10.88 -8.98
CA PHE A 13 -7.69 10.79 -9.50
C PHE A 13 -6.91 12.01 -9.02
N GLY A 14 -5.75 11.80 -8.41
CA GLY A 14 -4.89 12.88 -7.97
C GLY A 14 -3.68 12.38 -7.19
N GLU A 15 -2.70 13.26 -6.99
CA GLU A 15 -1.45 12.95 -6.29
C GLU A 15 -1.51 13.29 -4.79
N PHE A 16 -2.66 13.74 -4.30
CA PHE A 16 -2.91 14.15 -2.91
C PHE A 16 -3.09 12.97 -1.94
N ALA A 17 -3.33 11.75 -2.46
CA ALA A 17 -3.37 10.53 -1.65
C ALA A 17 -3.03 9.28 -2.49
N CYS A 18 -2.51 8.26 -1.81
CA CYS A 18 -2.40 6.91 -2.36
C CYS A 18 -3.56 6.06 -1.83
N PHE A 19 -4.36 5.47 -2.71
CA PHE A 19 -5.49 4.61 -2.33
C PHE A 19 -5.15 3.15 -2.59
N ILE A 20 -5.10 2.33 -1.54
CA ILE A 20 -4.80 0.90 -1.59
C ILE A 20 -6.08 0.12 -1.38
N ASP A 21 -6.35 -0.85 -2.25
CA ASP A 21 -7.50 -1.76 -2.15
C ASP A 21 -7.38 -2.58 -0.85
N PRO A 22 -8.35 -2.50 0.08
CA PRO A 22 -8.29 -3.18 1.37
C PRO A 22 -8.15 -4.70 1.26
N LYS A 23 -8.53 -5.30 0.12
CA LYS A 23 -8.32 -6.73 -0.11
C LYS A 23 -6.84 -7.13 -0.05
N TYR A 24 -5.92 -6.18 -0.22
CA TYR A 24 -4.48 -6.41 -0.11
C TYR A 24 -3.87 -5.91 1.20
N VAL A 25 -4.66 -5.37 2.14
CA VAL A 25 -4.17 -4.78 3.38
C VAL A 25 -4.55 -5.67 4.57
N PRO A 26 -3.67 -6.58 5.01
CA PRO A 26 -3.96 -7.42 6.17
C PRO A 26 -3.83 -6.66 7.49
N ASP A 27 -3.02 -5.60 7.51
CA ASP A 27 -2.76 -4.78 8.69
C ASP A 27 -2.23 -3.39 8.27
N LEU A 28 -2.57 -2.33 9.01
CA LEU A 28 -2.13 -0.96 8.68
C LEU A 28 -0.61 -0.77 8.84
N SER A 29 0.05 -1.55 9.71
CA SER A 29 1.50 -1.46 9.88
C SER A 29 2.29 -1.82 8.62
N VAL A 30 1.69 -2.57 7.68
CA VAL A 30 2.28 -2.84 6.37
C VAL A 30 2.31 -1.58 5.52
N VAL A 31 1.22 -0.81 5.54
CA VAL A 31 1.10 0.47 4.81
C VAL A 31 2.05 1.50 5.42
N GLU A 32 2.09 1.61 6.75
CA GLU A 32 3.02 2.47 7.47
C GLU A 32 4.47 2.16 7.10
N PHE A 33 4.84 0.88 7.08
CA PHE A 33 6.18 0.45 6.71
C PHE A 33 6.52 0.78 5.25
N ALA A 34 5.59 0.59 4.32
CA ALA A 34 5.77 0.99 2.92
C ALA A 34 6.03 2.50 2.81
N VAL A 35 5.22 3.32 3.48
CA VAL A 35 5.36 4.78 3.50
C VAL A 35 6.72 5.20 4.07
N GLU A 36 7.18 4.56 5.16
CA GLU A 36 8.50 4.82 5.74
C GLU A 36 9.62 4.57 4.70
N LYS A 37 9.59 3.42 4.01
CA LYS A 37 10.60 3.09 2.98
C LYS A 37 10.52 4.02 1.77
N THR A 38 9.32 4.38 1.35
CA THR A 38 9.10 5.36 0.28
C THR A 38 9.72 6.70 0.64
N LEU A 39 9.39 7.28 1.80
CA LEU A 39 9.88 8.60 2.20
C LEU A 39 11.40 8.64 2.33
N LYS A 40 12.00 7.58 2.86
CA LYS A 40 13.47 7.45 2.94
C LYS A 40 14.13 7.53 1.56
N ASN A 41 13.61 6.79 0.58
CA ASN A 41 14.17 6.77 -0.78
C ASN A 41 13.83 8.02 -1.58
N TRP A 42 12.63 8.56 -1.41
CA TRP A 42 12.20 9.83 -1.99
C TRP A 42 13.14 10.98 -1.61
N ASN A 43 13.41 11.13 -0.30
CA ASN A 43 14.25 12.21 0.22
C ASN A 43 15.74 12.06 -0.11
N SER A 44 16.19 10.83 -0.39
CA SER A 44 17.57 10.56 -0.84
C SER A 44 17.73 10.63 -2.37
N GLY A 45 16.68 11.02 -3.10
CA GLY A 45 16.71 11.16 -4.55
C GLY A 45 16.62 9.83 -5.32
N LYS A 46 16.49 8.69 -4.62
CA LYS A 46 16.37 7.33 -5.19
C LYS A 46 14.92 6.98 -5.57
N ARG A 47 14.16 7.94 -6.10
CA ARG A 47 12.75 7.75 -6.46
C ARG A 47 12.60 7.01 -7.79
N ILE A 48 11.54 6.20 -7.90
CA ILE A 48 11.18 5.44 -9.11
C ILE A 48 10.18 6.25 -9.96
N SER A 49 9.23 6.90 -9.30
CA SER A 49 8.14 7.67 -9.87
C SER A 49 8.36 9.18 -9.68
N LYS A 50 7.63 9.97 -10.48
CA LYS A 50 7.57 11.43 -10.35
C LYS A 50 6.57 11.90 -9.29
N SER A 51 5.65 11.02 -8.86
CA SER A 51 4.64 11.34 -7.85
C SER A 51 4.77 10.46 -6.62
N LEU A 52 4.59 11.08 -5.44
CA LEU A 52 4.74 10.40 -4.16
C LEU A 52 3.64 9.35 -3.94
N ALA A 53 2.42 9.60 -4.43
CA ALA A 53 1.31 8.65 -4.38
C ALA A 53 1.64 7.35 -5.13
N MET A 54 2.19 7.46 -6.34
CA MET A 54 2.61 6.29 -7.12
C MET A 54 3.86 5.64 -6.52
N GLU A 55 4.78 6.41 -5.97
CA GLU A 55 5.94 5.86 -5.26
C GLU A 55 5.50 4.98 -4.08
N ILE A 56 4.56 5.46 -3.25
CA ILE A 56 4.00 4.67 -2.15
C ILE A 56 3.37 3.39 -2.67
N LEU A 57 2.61 3.46 -3.77
CA LEU A 57 1.97 2.28 -4.35
C LEU A 57 2.99 1.28 -4.88
N LEU A 58 4.08 1.72 -5.51
CA LEU A 58 5.16 0.86 -6.00
C LEU A 58 5.88 0.15 -4.84
N TYR A 59 6.18 0.88 -3.77
CA TYR A 59 6.80 0.31 -2.56
C TYR A 59 5.89 -0.67 -1.86
N TYR A 60 4.62 -0.29 -1.64
CA TYR A 60 3.63 -1.19 -1.06
C TYR A 60 3.50 -2.47 -1.87
N SER A 61 3.43 -2.33 -3.20
CA SER A 61 3.31 -3.45 -4.14
C SER A 61 4.61 -4.23 -4.33
N ALA A 62 5.72 -3.81 -3.72
CA ALA A 62 7.06 -4.37 -3.87
C ALA A 62 7.49 -4.60 -5.34
N THR A 63 7.16 -3.65 -6.23
CA THR A 63 7.44 -3.78 -7.67
C THR A 63 7.78 -2.44 -8.32
N ARG A 64 8.60 -2.48 -9.37
CA ARG A 64 8.90 -1.30 -10.22
C ARG A 64 7.89 -1.10 -11.35
N GLN A 65 7.06 -2.11 -11.61
CA GLN A 65 6.14 -2.08 -12.73
C GLN A 65 4.82 -1.41 -12.32
N ILE A 66 4.60 -0.19 -12.84
CA ILE A 66 3.40 0.61 -12.55
C ILE A 66 2.11 -0.17 -12.86
N ASN A 67 2.08 -0.95 -13.95
CA ASN A 67 0.90 -1.74 -14.32
C ASN A 67 0.58 -2.85 -13.31
N ILE A 68 1.59 -3.42 -12.65
CA ILE A 68 1.39 -4.39 -11.58
C ILE A 68 0.91 -3.68 -10.32
N ALA A 69 1.58 -2.59 -9.92
CA ALA A 69 1.23 -1.82 -8.73
C ALA A 69 -0.21 -1.27 -8.78
N LYS A 70 -0.67 -0.81 -9.95
CA LYS A 70 -2.06 -0.34 -10.14
C LYS A 70 -3.12 -1.39 -9.84
N LYS A 71 -2.81 -2.69 -9.87
CA LYS A 71 -3.77 -3.74 -9.48
C LYS A 71 -4.15 -3.67 -7.99
N LEU A 72 -3.28 -3.07 -7.16
CA LEU A 72 -3.46 -2.89 -5.73
C LEU A 72 -4.17 -1.57 -5.40
N ALA A 73 -4.50 -0.74 -6.40
CA ALA A 73 -5.17 0.53 -6.15
C ALA A 73 -6.65 0.35 -5.82
N GLY A 74 -7.12 1.03 -4.77
CA GLY A 74 -8.52 1.05 -4.36
C GLY A 74 -9.35 2.09 -5.14
N THR A 75 -10.60 1.76 -5.50
CA THR A 75 -11.46 2.65 -6.31
C THR A 75 -12.79 3.04 -5.65
N LYS A 76 -13.26 2.28 -4.64
CA LYS A 76 -14.50 2.53 -3.91
C LYS A 76 -14.31 2.44 -2.40
N LYS A 77 -13.59 1.42 -1.94
CA LYS A 77 -13.14 1.26 -0.57
C LYS A 77 -11.63 1.26 -0.59
N ALA A 78 -10.99 1.94 0.34
CA ALA A 78 -9.55 2.11 0.33
C ALA A 78 -8.96 2.30 1.72
N VAL A 79 -7.74 1.82 1.87
CA VAL A 79 -6.80 2.42 2.83
C VAL A 79 -6.11 3.57 2.10
N ALA A 80 -6.36 4.80 2.55
CA ALA A 80 -5.84 6.01 1.97
C ALA A 80 -4.61 6.50 2.76
N VAL A 81 -3.48 6.67 2.09
CA VAL A 81 -2.34 7.43 2.61
C VAL A 81 -2.48 8.87 2.13
N VAL A 82 -2.87 9.77 3.03
CA VAL A 82 -3.08 11.18 2.74
C VAL A 82 -1.74 11.90 2.66
N ILE A 83 -1.43 12.47 1.50
CA ILE A 83 -0.21 13.22 1.19
C ILE A 83 -0.45 14.72 1.40
N ASP A 84 -1.59 15.22 0.90
CA ASP A 84 -2.03 16.61 0.99
C ASP A 84 -3.44 16.66 1.61
N GLU A 85 -3.52 17.16 2.84
CA GLU A 85 -4.77 17.26 3.61
C GLU A 85 -5.74 18.29 3.01
N GLU A 86 -5.24 19.37 2.40
CA GLU A 86 -6.10 20.42 1.85
C GLU A 86 -6.84 19.89 0.62
N GLU A 87 -6.12 19.25 -0.30
CA GLU A 87 -6.72 18.60 -1.46
C GLU A 87 -7.58 17.39 -1.07
N PHE A 88 -7.15 16.59 -0.08
CA PHE A 88 -7.94 15.47 0.41
C PHE A 88 -9.28 15.92 1.04
N SER A 89 -9.32 17.06 1.72
CA SER A 89 -10.56 17.59 2.30
C SER A 89 -11.63 17.96 1.25
N LYS A 90 -11.24 18.12 -0.02
CA LYS A 90 -12.15 18.46 -1.13
C LYS A 90 -12.89 17.25 -1.68
N ILE A 91 -12.53 16.03 -1.25
CA ILE A 91 -13.14 14.79 -1.73
C ILE A 91 -14.15 14.22 -0.73
N GLU A 92 -15.15 13.51 -1.25
CA GLU A 92 -16.14 12.80 -0.43
C GLU A 92 -15.59 11.44 0.02
N PHE A 93 -14.81 11.45 1.10
CA PHE A 93 -14.28 10.24 1.76
C PHE A 93 -15.00 10.00 3.10
N GLU A 94 -15.67 8.86 3.23
CA GLU A 94 -16.33 8.43 4.46
C GLU A 94 -15.37 7.56 5.27
N GLU A 95 -14.74 8.15 6.29
CA GLU A 95 -13.84 7.43 7.20
C GLU A 95 -14.59 6.38 8.02
N LYS A 96 -14.01 5.19 8.13
CA LYS A 96 -14.55 4.04 8.87
C LYS A 96 -13.46 3.43 9.74
N GLU A 97 -13.88 2.68 10.76
CA GLU A 97 -12.97 1.86 11.54
C GLU A 97 -12.33 0.79 10.64
N PHE A 98 -11.00 0.68 10.67
CA PHE A 98 -10.29 -0.34 9.90
C PHE A 98 -10.57 -1.73 10.48
N LYS A 99 -11.18 -2.58 9.67
CA LYS A 99 -11.34 -4.01 9.92
C LYS A 99 -10.72 -4.75 8.74
N PRO A 100 -9.71 -5.61 8.97
CA PRO A 100 -9.08 -6.34 7.88
C PRO A 100 -10.11 -7.19 7.12
N GLU A 101 -10.32 -6.87 5.84
CA GLU A 101 -11.16 -7.62 4.90
C GLU A 101 -10.31 -8.14 3.73
N PHE A 102 -9.08 -8.52 4.04
CA PHE A 102 -8.12 -8.93 3.04
C PHE A 102 -8.46 -10.27 2.40
N ASP A 103 -8.06 -10.45 1.14
CA ASP A 103 -8.12 -11.72 0.44
C ASP A 103 -6.74 -12.39 0.49
N LEU A 104 -6.62 -13.42 1.34
CA LEU A 104 -5.36 -14.12 1.57
C LEU A 104 -4.74 -14.65 0.27
N LYS A 105 -5.57 -15.23 -0.61
CA LYS A 105 -5.10 -15.79 -1.88
C LYS A 105 -4.49 -14.72 -2.79
N SER A 106 -5.17 -13.58 -2.95
CA SER A 106 -4.68 -12.46 -3.76
C SER A 106 -3.38 -11.88 -3.21
N ILE A 107 -3.25 -11.79 -1.88
CA ILE A 107 -2.01 -11.34 -1.24
C ILE A 107 -0.88 -12.35 -1.53
N MET A 108 -1.12 -13.63 -1.28
CA MET A 108 -0.11 -14.67 -1.49
C MET A 108 0.35 -14.72 -2.95
N GLU A 109 -0.58 -14.64 -3.90
CA GLU A 109 -0.27 -14.60 -5.33
C GLU A 109 0.54 -13.36 -5.71
N HIS A 110 0.18 -12.17 -5.20
CA HIS A 110 0.88 -10.93 -5.54
C HIS A 110 2.29 -10.84 -4.94
N TYR A 111 2.45 -11.22 -3.68
CA TYR A 111 3.74 -11.13 -2.96
C TYR A 111 4.60 -12.40 -3.10
N GLU A 112 4.16 -13.36 -3.91
CA GLU A 112 4.81 -14.65 -4.12
C GLU A 112 5.08 -15.35 -2.77
N ILE A 113 4.08 -15.34 -1.89
CA ILE A 113 4.14 -16.03 -0.60
C ILE A 113 3.60 -17.43 -0.80
N SER A 114 4.45 -18.42 -0.59
CA SER A 114 4.07 -19.82 -0.70
C SER A 114 3.23 -20.31 0.49
N GLU A 115 2.46 -21.38 0.29
CA GLU A 115 1.77 -22.05 1.40
C GLU A 115 2.75 -22.56 2.46
N GLU A 116 3.95 -22.97 2.07
CA GLU A 116 4.97 -23.47 2.99
C GLU A 116 5.51 -22.36 3.90
N GLU A 117 5.82 -21.18 3.35
CA GLU A 117 6.18 -20.01 4.16
C GLU A 117 5.09 -19.67 5.16
N LEU A 118 3.83 -19.64 4.72
CA LEU A 118 2.70 -19.33 5.59
C LEU A 118 2.50 -20.39 6.69
N LYS A 119 2.70 -21.68 6.38
CA LYS A 119 2.66 -22.77 7.38
C LYS A 119 3.74 -22.62 8.45
N ILE A 120 4.94 -22.18 8.05
CA ILE A 120 6.07 -21.99 8.96
C ILE A 120 5.82 -20.82 9.92
N VAL A 121 5.36 -19.68 9.39
CA VAL A 121 5.26 -18.45 10.20
C VAL A 121 3.91 -18.25 10.87
N GLY A 122 2.83 -18.87 10.36
CA GLY A 122 1.47 -18.63 10.81
C GLY A 122 0.80 -17.42 10.15
N LEU A 123 -0.53 -17.45 10.04
CA LEU A 123 -1.32 -16.39 9.39
C LEU A 123 -1.16 -15.03 10.08
N GLU A 124 -1.00 -15.02 11.40
CA GLU A 124 -0.77 -13.83 12.22
C GLU A 124 0.55 -13.11 11.88
N ARG A 125 1.49 -13.80 11.23
CA ARG A 125 2.76 -13.26 10.76
C ARG A 125 2.74 -12.86 9.28
N LEU A 126 1.60 -12.97 8.59
CA LEU A 126 1.46 -12.50 7.20
C LEU A 126 1.94 -11.05 6.99
N PRO A 127 1.63 -10.08 7.87
CA PRO A 127 2.16 -8.71 7.75
C PRO A 127 3.69 -8.62 7.78
N LEU A 128 4.40 -9.58 8.40
CA LEU A 128 5.87 -9.59 8.40
C LEU A 128 6.42 -10.07 7.08
N LEU A 129 5.84 -11.10 6.47
CA LEU A 129 6.24 -11.57 5.14
C LEU A 129 6.09 -10.46 4.09
N ILE A 130 4.98 -9.71 4.13
CA ILE A 130 4.78 -8.59 3.20
C ILE A 130 5.83 -7.49 3.44
N ARG A 131 6.07 -7.11 4.71
CA ARG A 131 7.10 -6.12 5.05
C ARG A 131 8.49 -6.58 4.63
N GLU A 132 8.80 -7.86 4.69
CA GLU A 132 10.04 -8.42 4.17
C GLU A 132 10.16 -8.16 2.66
N ARG A 133 9.12 -8.45 1.86
CA ARG A 133 9.13 -8.15 0.41
C ARG A 133 9.34 -6.67 0.13
N ILE A 134 8.67 -5.79 0.88
CA ILE A 134 8.85 -4.33 0.78
C ILE A 134 10.29 -3.93 1.15
N ALA A 135 10.87 -4.53 2.18
CA ALA A 135 12.24 -4.24 2.63
C ALA A 135 13.27 -4.69 1.58
N LEU A 136 13.13 -5.89 1.03
CA LEU A 136 13.98 -6.42 -0.04
C LEU A 136 13.89 -5.54 -1.29
N PHE A 137 12.68 -5.17 -1.70
CA PHE A 137 12.45 -4.24 -2.80
C PHE A 137 13.14 -2.90 -2.56
N SER A 138 13.04 -2.34 -1.35
CA SER A 138 13.68 -1.08 -0.99
C SER A 138 15.21 -1.17 -0.94
N ALA A 139 15.79 -2.32 -0.58
CA ALA A 139 17.22 -2.46 -0.37
C ALA A 139 17.98 -2.78 -1.66
N PHE A 140 17.38 -3.56 -2.56
CA PHE A 140 18.02 -4.07 -3.78
C PHE A 140 17.49 -3.41 -5.06
N GLY A 141 16.78 -2.30 -4.91
CA GLY A 141 16.21 -1.53 -6.00
C GLY A 141 17.18 -0.53 -6.66
N ASP A 142 18.42 -0.92 -6.89
CA ASP A 142 19.36 -0.11 -7.68
C ASP A 142 19.36 -0.55 -9.16
#